data_AF-A0A931XY65-F1
#
_entry.id   AF-A0A931XY65-F1
#
_cell.length_a   1.000
_cell.length_b   1.000
_cell.length_c   1.000
_cell.angle_alpha   90.00
_cell.angle_beta   90.00
_cell.angle_gamma   90.00
#
_symmetry.space_group_name_H-M   'P 1'
#
loop_
_entity.id
_entity.type
_entity.pdbx_description
1 polymer ?
#
loop_
_entity_poly.entity_id
_entity_poly.type
_entity_poly.pdbx_seq_one_letter_code
_entity_poly.pdbx_strand_id
1 'polypeptide(L)'
;MKSIESSRNVGPLVIALGAALTLPVACSGGSDDPRADEPALTQDGSVPEPCVAPSEDAGTTPAPDALPSVDTAAAPDADADADADAGPLDPQAQYLAERKAEAAAIPDPPTKLPVSKSGYTELQYMIQLGEKLVRNTNTHPLTAPYIAESGLTCSSCHLDAGKKKALASTFIGSAAAFPTFNLRDKGVITLMDRVNSCFMRSMNGTRLPENGEALTAIVAYITWLSQGVPIKMNAERAVSSYNDAFANPRIKALADKGAANVANGQVLYEAKCATCHGVGGEGVSGMPPVWGPRSYNAGAGNANNVQGATWVQFNMPPGGEFTLGDQQALDITAYMNSKPRPAFVENDHLPRSGVGYGGPEIVYHYGRAFTDADKATRVPAP
;
A
#
# COMPACT_ATOMS: atom_id res chain seq x y z
N MET A 1 -19.95 20.08 56.58
CA MET A 1 -20.34 21.44 56.14
C MET A 1 -19.73 21.63 54.75
N LYS A 2 -20.43 21.75 53.61
CA LYS A 2 -21.82 22.05 53.25
C LYS A 2 -22.11 21.32 51.92
N SER A 3 -23.26 20.64 51.84
CA SER A 3 -23.90 20.22 50.58
C SER A 3 -24.40 21.43 49.80
N ILE A 4 -24.49 21.31 48.47
CA ILE A 4 -25.55 21.95 47.67
C ILE A 4 -26.01 20.97 46.59
N GLU A 5 -27.25 20.52 46.75
CA GLU A 5 -28.12 19.88 45.76
C GLU A 5 -28.83 20.93 44.88
N SER A 6 -29.63 20.43 43.93
CA SER A 6 -30.78 21.08 43.26
C SER A 6 -30.49 21.44 41.80
N SER A 7 -31.33 21.14 40.80
CA SER A 7 -32.60 20.42 40.71
C SER A 7 -32.93 20.25 39.22
N ARG A 8 -33.62 19.16 38.89
CA ARG A 8 -34.35 18.97 37.63
C ARG A 8 -35.41 20.07 37.44
N ASN A 9 -35.65 20.48 36.20
CA ASN A 9 -37.00 20.93 35.82
C ASN A 9 -37.33 20.52 34.37
N VAL A 10 -38.50 19.92 34.22
CA VAL A 10 -39.13 19.43 32.99
C VAL A 10 -40.42 20.23 32.84
N GLY A 11 -40.73 20.75 31.65
CA GLY A 11 -42.10 21.18 31.34
C GLY A 11 -42.24 21.97 30.03
N PRO A 12 -43.40 21.87 29.34
CA PRO A 12 -43.47 21.83 27.87
C PRO A 12 -44.30 22.96 27.23
N LEU A 13 -44.18 23.19 25.91
CA LEU A 13 -45.20 23.91 25.11
C LEU A 13 -45.01 23.62 23.60
N VAL A 14 -45.84 22.75 23.00
CA VAL A 14 -47.02 23.01 22.13
C VAL A 14 -46.71 23.56 20.72
N ILE A 15 -46.86 22.65 19.74
CA ILE A 15 -47.62 22.68 18.46
C ILE A 15 -47.72 24.02 17.69
N ALA A 16 -47.24 24.00 16.44
CA ALA A 16 -47.87 24.72 15.32
C ALA A 16 -47.71 23.93 14.00
N LEU A 17 -48.82 23.82 13.26
CA LEU A 17 -49.00 23.14 11.97
C LEU A 17 -48.32 23.86 10.79
N GLY A 18 -47.93 23.07 9.78
CA GLY A 18 -48.38 23.29 8.40
C GLY A 18 -47.38 23.88 7.41
N ALA A 19 -46.83 23.04 6.53
CA ALA A 19 -46.75 23.26 5.08
C ALA A 19 -46.17 22.01 4.40
N ALA A 20 -46.98 21.32 3.59
CA ALA A 20 -46.54 20.23 2.74
C ALA A 20 -45.88 20.81 1.48
N LEU A 21 -44.60 20.51 1.27
CA LEU A 21 -43.90 20.71 -0.01
C LEU A 21 -43.83 19.36 -0.72
N THR A 22 -44.49 19.24 -1.86
CA THR A 22 -44.40 18.09 -2.76
C THR A 22 -43.08 18.14 -3.53
N LEU A 23 -42.22 17.14 -3.34
CA LEU A 23 -41.03 16.89 -4.18
C LEU A 23 -41.36 15.80 -5.21
N PRO A 24 -40.85 15.90 -6.45
CA PRO A 24 -41.06 14.88 -7.48
C PRO A 24 -40.23 13.62 -7.19
N VAL A 25 -40.87 12.46 -7.31
CA VAL A 25 -40.26 11.14 -7.21
C VAL A 25 -39.41 10.90 -8.46
N ALA A 26 -38.10 10.77 -8.28
CA ALA A 26 -37.18 10.30 -9.30
C ALA A 26 -37.14 8.76 -9.29
N CYS A 27 -37.31 8.14 -10.44
CA CYS A 27 -37.21 6.69 -10.63
C CYS A 27 -35.77 6.22 -10.39
N SER A 28 -35.55 5.41 -9.35
CA SER A 28 -34.32 4.65 -9.16
C SER A 28 -34.37 3.36 -9.98
N GLY A 29 -33.36 3.16 -10.84
CA GLY A 29 -33.15 1.92 -11.60
C GLY A 29 -32.96 0.71 -10.70
N GLY A 30 -33.56 -0.41 -11.12
CA GLY A 30 -33.61 -1.67 -10.38
C GLY A 30 -32.26 -2.39 -10.28
N SER A 31 -32.07 -3.02 -9.13
CA SER A 31 -31.11 -4.09 -8.90
C SER A 31 -31.79 -5.43 -9.14
N ASP A 32 -31.14 -6.31 -9.89
CA ASP A 32 -31.53 -7.70 -10.11
C ASP A 32 -31.55 -8.50 -8.79
N ASP A 33 -32.73 -8.85 -8.30
CA ASP A 33 -32.92 -9.92 -7.30
C ASP A 33 -34.09 -10.83 -7.72
N PRO A 34 -33.83 -12.11 -8.07
CA PRO A 34 -34.85 -13.02 -8.53
C PRO A 34 -35.42 -13.80 -7.34
N ARG A 35 -36.25 -13.16 -6.50
CA ARG A 35 -37.06 -13.85 -5.47
C ARG A 35 -38.13 -12.91 -4.87
N ALA A 36 -39.23 -12.70 -5.59
CA ALA A 36 -40.51 -12.31 -5.01
C ALA A 36 -41.65 -12.55 -6.00
N ASP A 37 -42.21 -13.76 -5.98
CA ASP A 37 -43.56 -14.01 -6.47
C ASP A 37 -44.57 -13.50 -5.42
N GLU A 38 -45.40 -12.52 -5.80
CA GLU A 38 -46.85 -12.36 -5.51
C GLU A 38 -47.28 -10.88 -5.67
N PRO A 39 -48.28 -10.55 -6.51
CA PRO A 39 -48.75 -9.18 -6.70
C PRO A 39 -49.81 -8.76 -5.66
N ALA A 40 -49.60 -7.60 -5.04
CA ALA A 40 -50.58 -6.96 -4.15
C ALA A 40 -51.75 -6.35 -4.95
N LEU A 41 -52.97 -6.76 -4.62
CA LEU A 41 -54.25 -6.20 -5.10
C LEU A 41 -54.47 -4.75 -4.61
N THR A 42 -54.85 -3.85 -5.51
CA THR A 42 -55.35 -2.50 -5.19
C THR A 42 -56.86 -2.53 -4.90
N GLN A 43 -57.32 -1.63 -4.01
CA GLN A 43 -58.67 -1.64 -3.42
C GLN A 43 -59.83 -1.19 -4.33
N ASP A 44 -59.63 -1.06 -5.64
CA ASP A 44 -60.71 -0.72 -6.58
C ASP A 44 -60.87 -1.72 -7.75
N GLY A 45 -60.18 -2.87 -7.70
CA GLY A 45 -60.40 -3.97 -8.65
C GLY A 45 -60.09 -3.65 -10.11
N SER A 46 -59.31 -2.61 -10.38
CA SER A 46 -58.98 -2.16 -11.75
C SER A 46 -57.51 -2.48 -12.09
N VAL A 47 -57.30 -3.20 -13.19
CA VAL A 47 -55.95 -3.54 -13.71
C VAL A 47 -55.35 -2.28 -14.35
N PRO A 48 -54.13 -1.85 -13.98
CA PRO A 48 -53.48 -0.72 -14.65
C PRO A 48 -53.01 -1.13 -16.06
N GLU A 49 -53.34 -0.31 -17.06
CA GLU A 49 -52.89 -0.51 -18.44
C GLU A 49 -51.37 -0.44 -18.57
N PRO A 50 -50.74 -1.28 -19.42
CA PRO A 50 -49.30 -1.22 -19.66
C PRO A 50 -48.92 0.06 -20.42
N CYS A 51 -47.91 0.76 -19.92
CA CYS A 51 -47.29 1.88 -20.63
C CYS A 51 -46.67 1.39 -21.95
N VAL A 52 -47.28 1.81 -23.07
CA VAL A 52 -46.77 1.63 -24.44
C VAL A 52 -45.63 2.62 -24.69
N ALA A 53 -44.45 2.12 -25.05
CA ALA A 53 -43.37 2.95 -25.58
C ALA A 53 -43.72 3.42 -27.00
N PRO A 54 -43.55 4.70 -27.37
CA PRO A 54 -43.78 5.14 -28.74
C PRO A 54 -42.67 4.63 -29.66
N SER A 55 -43.11 3.98 -30.75
CA SER A 55 -42.31 3.51 -31.88
C SER A 55 -41.91 4.64 -32.83
N GLU A 56 -40.79 4.38 -33.50
CA GLU A 56 -40.01 5.12 -34.49
C GLU A 56 -40.80 5.90 -35.57
N ASP A 57 -40.27 7.04 -36.05
CA ASP A 57 -39.94 7.16 -37.48
C ASP A 57 -38.96 8.30 -37.85
N ALA A 58 -38.32 8.05 -38.99
CA ALA A 58 -37.25 8.65 -39.78
C ALA A 58 -37.09 10.18 -39.87
N GLY A 59 -35.81 10.57 -39.96
CA GLY A 59 -35.34 11.88 -40.40
C GLY A 59 -33.87 11.83 -40.87
N THR A 60 -33.66 11.43 -42.12
CA THR A 60 -32.38 11.36 -42.83
C THR A 60 -31.73 12.75 -43.01
N THR A 61 -30.48 12.92 -42.59
CA THR A 61 -29.54 13.92 -43.13
C THR A 61 -28.10 13.39 -43.12
N PRO A 62 -27.23 13.83 -44.05
CA PRO A 62 -26.18 13.01 -44.64
C PRO A 62 -24.84 13.05 -43.91
N ALA A 63 -24.10 11.94 -44.01
CA ALA A 63 -22.74 11.80 -43.53
C ALA A 63 -21.76 12.69 -44.32
N PRO A 64 -20.77 13.34 -43.67
CA PRO A 64 -19.68 13.99 -44.37
C PRO A 64 -18.59 12.99 -44.76
N ASP A 65 -18.30 12.99 -46.06
CA ASP A 65 -17.11 12.61 -46.80
C ASP A 65 -16.10 11.64 -46.17
N ALA A 66 -15.99 10.49 -46.85
CA ALA A 66 -14.92 9.53 -46.75
C ALA A 66 -13.55 10.19 -47.00
N LEU A 67 -12.68 10.12 -45.99
CA LEU A 67 -11.25 10.30 -46.15
C LEU A 67 -10.63 9.00 -46.70
N PRO A 68 -9.57 9.10 -47.53
CA PRO A 68 -9.12 8.02 -48.40
C PRO A 68 -8.54 6.84 -47.62
N SER A 69 -8.86 5.65 -48.12
CA SER A 69 -8.28 4.36 -47.78
C SER A 69 -6.75 4.42 -47.80
N VAL A 70 -6.13 4.29 -46.63
CA VAL A 70 -4.71 3.99 -46.51
C VAL A 70 -4.56 2.48 -46.66
N ASP A 71 -3.70 2.07 -47.58
CA ASP A 71 -3.41 0.69 -47.93
C ASP A 71 -3.21 -0.19 -46.69
N THR A 72 -4.02 -1.25 -46.59
CA THR A 72 -3.71 -2.40 -45.75
C THR A 72 -2.52 -3.13 -46.37
N ALA A 73 -1.31 -2.73 -45.97
CA ALA A 73 -0.14 -3.57 -46.18
C ALA A 73 -0.38 -4.90 -45.45
N ALA A 74 -0.35 -5.98 -46.23
CA ALA A 74 -0.41 -7.34 -45.74
C ALA A 74 0.61 -7.56 -44.61
N ALA A 75 0.20 -8.26 -43.56
CA ALA A 75 1.10 -8.79 -42.56
C ALA A 75 2.13 -9.70 -43.28
N PRO A 76 3.45 -9.51 -43.09
CA PRO A 76 4.42 -10.48 -43.56
C PRO A 76 4.30 -11.74 -42.70
N ASP A 77 4.30 -12.87 -43.38
CA ASP A 77 4.30 -14.20 -42.79
C ASP A 77 5.42 -14.34 -41.75
N ALA A 78 5.09 -15.04 -40.67
CA ALA A 78 6.01 -15.32 -39.57
C ALA A 78 7.06 -16.35 -40.03
N ASP A 79 8.16 -15.86 -40.58
CA ASP A 79 9.40 -16.62 -40.64
C ASP A 79 10.09 -16.55 -39.26
N ALA A 80 10.13 -17.69 -38.60
CA ALA A 80 11.00 -17.97 -37.48
C ALA A 80 12.44 -17.93 -37.99
N ASP A 81 13.19 -16.89 -37.61
CA ASP A 81 14.64 -16.86 -37.36
C ASP A 81 15.12 -15.40 -37.43
N ALA A 82 14.98 -14.66 -36.33
CA ALA A 82 15.54 -13.32 -36.18
C ALA A 82 16.05 -13.09 -34.74
N ASP A 83 16.92 -13.98 -34.27
CA ASP A 83 17.86 -13.66 -33.19
C ASP A 83 19.22 -13.38 -33.82
N ALA A 84 19.56 -12.08 -33.93
CA ALA A 84 20.90 -11.47 -33.88
C ALA A 84 21.03 -10.25 -34.80
N ASP A 85 20.44 -9.10 -34.41
CA ASP A 85 21.09 -7.77 -34.50
C ASP A 85 20.18 -6.68 -33.86
N ALA A 86 19.83 -6.84 -32.58
CA ALA A 86 19.33 -5.70 -31.83
C ALA A 86 20.55 -4.88 -31.42
N GLY A 87 20.74 -3.71 -32.03
CA GLY A 87 21.75 -2.73 -31.58
C GLY A 87 21.66 -2.44 -30.08
N PRO A 88 22.64 -1.75 -29.47
CA PRO A 88 22.68 -1.54 -28.03
C PRO A 88 21.35 -0.96 -27.53
N LEU A 89 20.75 -1.60 -26.53
CA LEU A 89 19.54 -1.10 -25.87
C LEU A 89 19.77 0.34 -25.42
N ASP A 90 18.71 1.15 -25.44
CA ASP A 90 18.79 2.48 -24.84
C ASP A 90 19.24 2.35 -23.36
N PRO A 91 20.00 3.32 -22.81
CA PRO A 91 20.55 3.18 -21.46
C PRO A 91 19.49 2.99 -20.36
N GLN A 92 18.26 3.45 -20.57
CA GLN A 92 17.15 3.25 -19.63
C GLN A 92 16.67 1.79 -19.68
N ALA A 93 16.45 1.24 -20.87
CA ALA A 93 16.05 -0.13 -21.09
C ALA A 93 17.13 -1.10 -20.59
N GLN A 94 18.41 -0.80 -20.83
CA GLN A 94 19.51 -1.58 -20.28
C GLN A 94 19.47 -1.60 -18.75
N TYR A 95 19.37 -0.43 -18.10
CA TYR A 95 19.28 -0.34 -16.64
C TYR A 95 18.09 -1.15 -16.08
N LEU A 96 16.91 -1.01 -16.69
CA LEU A 96 15.72 -1.72 -16.25
C LEU A 96 15.82 -3.24 -16.47
N ALA A 97 16.45 -3.68 -17.56
CA ALA A 97 16.73 -5.09 -17.82
C ALA A 97 17.68 -5.69 -16.77
N GLU A 98 18.74 -4.96 -16.40
CA GLU A 98 19.67 -5.37 -15.34
C GLU A 98 18.96 -5.47 -13.99
N ARG A 99 18.17 -4.46 -13.61
CA ARG A 99 17.38 -4.50 -12.35
C ARG A 99 16.37 -5.66 -12.37
N LYS A 100 15.73 -5.93 -13.50
CA LYS A 100 14.82 -7.07 -13.65
C LYS A 100 15.54 -8.41 -13.49
N ALA A 101 16.76 -8.54 -14.01
CA ALA A 101 17.59 -9.73 -13.83
C ALA A 101 18.01 -9.91 -12.36
N GLU A 102 18.37 -8.82 -11.67
CA GLU A 102 18.66 -8.86 -10.22
C GLU A 102 17.43 -9.29 -9.40
N ALA A 103 16.25 -8.79 -9.74
CA ALA A 103 14.99 -9.22 -9.13
C ALA A 103 14.78 -10.72 -9.31
N ALA A 104 14.97 -11.24 -10.53
CA ALA A 104 14.82 -12.66 -10.84
C ALA A 104 15.82 -13.55 -10.07
N ALA A 105 17.01 -13.01 -9.73
CA ALA A 105 18.05 -13.70 -8.98
C ALA A 105 17.79 -13.81 -7.47
N ILE A 106 16.77 -13.12 -6.93
CA ILE A 106 16.33 -13.31 -5.55
C ILE A 106 15.93 -14.80 -5.36
N PRO A 107 16.34 -15.47 -4.26
CA PRO A 107 15.96 -16.85 -4.02
C PRO A 107 14.44 -17.04 -3.97
N ASP A 108 13.96 -18.24 -4.31
CA ASP A 108 12.56 -18.57 -4.09
C ASP A 108 12.26 -18.66 -2.58
N PRO A 109 11.05 -18.23 -2.14
CA PRO A 109 10.68 -18.36 -0.74
C PRO A 109 10.59 -19.85 -0.35
N PRO A 110 10.89 -20.21 0.91
CA PRO A 110 10.70 -21.57 1.39
C PRO A 110 9.23 -21.98 1.29
N THR A 111 8.98 -23.25 0.97
CA THR A 111 7.63 -23.82 0.88
C THR A 111 7.31 -24.78 2.02
N LYS A 112 8.34 -25.24 2.75
CA LYS A 112 8.21 -26.17 3.87
C LYS A 112 8.36 -25.43 5.18
N LEU A 113 7.36 -25.58 6.05
CA LEU A 113 7.44 -25.09 7.41
C LEU A 113 8.41 -25.94 8.23
N PRO A 114 9.17 -25.34 9.18
CA PRO A 114 10.06 -26.09 10.05
C PRO A 114 9.25 -27.06 10.92
N VAL A 115 9.69 -28.32 11.02
CA VAL A 115 9.02 -29.36 11.84
C VAL A 115 9.89 -29.66 13.04
N SER A 116 9.30 -29.63 14.25
CA SER A 116 10.01 -30.01 15.47
C SER A 116 10.07 -31.53 15.63
N LYS A 117 11.24 -32.06 16.01
CA LYS A 117 11.40 -33.47 16.40
C LYS A 117 10.66 -33.82 17.70
N SER A 118 10.39 -32.83 18.55
CA SER A 118 9.64 -33.00 19.80
C SER A 118 8.12 -32.92 19.63
N GLY A 119 7.61 -32.69 18.41
CA GLY A 119 6.16 -32.65 18.12
C GLY A 119 5.48 -31.30 18.36
N TYR A 120 6.17 -30.33 18.97
CA TYR A 120 5.69 -28.95 19.13
C TYR A 120 5.53 -28.24 17.78
N THR A 121 4.41 -27.52 17.60
CA THR A 121 3.99 -26.89 16.33
C THR A 121 3.89 -25.36 16.42
N GLU A 122 4.23 -24.79 17.57
CA GLU A 122 4.07 -23.37 17.90
C GLU A 122 4.82 -22.47 16.90
N LEU A 123 6.02 -22.86 16.46
CA LEU A 123 6.75 -22.11 15.44
C LEU A 123 6.03 -22.11 14.09
N GLN A 124 5.43 -23.25 13.70
CA GLN A 124 4.67 -23.36 12.46
C GLN A 124 3.41 -22.48 12.52
N TYR A 125 2.71 -22.53 13.67
CA TYR A 125 1.58 -21.66 13.96
C TYR A 125 1.96 -20.18 13.83
N MET A 126 3.06 -19.75 14.46
CA MET A 126 3.50 -18.34 14.42
C MET A 126 3.89 -17.89 13.01
N ILE A 127 4.50 -18.74 12.20
CA ILE A 127 4.82 -18.44 10.79
C ILE A 127 3.54 -18.26 9.98
N GLN A 128 2.58 -19.19 10.11
CA GLN A 128 1.29 -19.12 9.41
C GLN A 128 0.45 -17.92 9.84
N LEU A 129 0.42 -17.64 11.15
CA LEU A 129 -0.22 -16.47 11.71
C LEU A 129 0.45 -15.20 11.16
N GLY A 130 1.77 -15.12 11.13
CA GLY A 130 2.51 -13.98 10.58
C GLY A 130 2.16 -13.68 9.13
N GLU A 131 2.09 -14.71 8.27
CA GLU A 131 1.63 -14.53 6.88
C GLU A 131 0.20 -13.99 6.83
N LYS A 132 -0.70 -14.54 7.66
CA LYS A 132 -2.09 -14.08 7.74
C LYS A 132 -2.19 -12.62 8.17
N LEU A 133 -1.37 -12.19 9.14
CA LEU A 133 -1.30 -10.80 9.61
C LEU A 133 -0.73 -9.86 8.54
N VAL A 134 0.28 -10.29 7.77
CA VAL A 134 0.83 -9.53 6.65
C VAL A 134 -0.21 -9.32 5.56
N ARG A 135 -1.01 -10.35 5.24
CA ARG A 135 -2.06 -10.27 4.21
C ARG A 135 -3.29 -9.48 4.66
N ASN A 136 -3.66 -9.57 5.92
CA ASN A 136 -4.93 -9.09 6.46
C ASN A 136 -4.73 -8.07 7.59
N THR A 137 -3.67 -7.26 7.51
CA THR A 137 -3.25 -6.38 8.61
C THR A 137 -4.37 -5.46 9.10
N ASN A 138 -5.22 -5.01 8.19
CA ASN A 138 -6.31 -4.08 8.49
C ASN A 138 -7.59 -4.72 9.03
N THR A 139 -7.77 -6.03 8.87
CA THR A 139 -8.99 -6.72 9.29
C THR A 139 -8.73 -7.75 10.39
N HIS A 140 -7.48 -8.18 10.59
CA HIS A 140 -7.19 -9.21 11.59
C HIS A 140 -7.32 -8.64 13.02
N PRO A 141 -8.01 -9.34 13.95
CA PRO A 141 -8.25 -8.84 15.32
C PRO A 141 -6.99 -8.47 16.11
N LEU A 142 -5.86 -9.13 15.82
CA LEU A 142 -4.58 -8.87 16.49
C LEU A 142 -3.87 -7.58 16.02
N THR A 143 -4.22 -7.03 14.85
CA THR A 143 -3.53 -5.88 14.25
C THR A 143 -4.45 -4.71 13.96
N ALA A 144 -5.74 -4.96 13.66
CA ALA A 144 -6.72 -3.93 13.36
C ALA A 144 -6.82 -2.82 14.44
N PRO A 145 -6.74 -3.12 15.77
CA PRO A 145 -6.75 -2.08 16.80
C PRO A 145 -5.56 -1.12 16.76
N TYR A 146 -4.50 -1.47 16.03
CA TYR A 146 -3.24 -0.72 15.97
C TYR A 146 -3.08 0.05 14.67
N ILE A 147 -4.11 0.12 13.81
CA ILE A 147 -4.07 0.91 12.58
C ILE A 147 -5.23 1.92 12.57
N ALA A 148 -4.96 3.18 12.22
CA ALA A 148 -5.98 4.23 12.25
C ALA A 148 -6.85 4.20 10.97
N GLU A 149 -7.68 3.17 10.84
CA GLU A 149 -8.59 2.96 9.70
C GLU A 149 -7.90 2.91 8.32
N SER A 150 -6.57 2.74 8.31
CA SER A 150 -5.79 2.58 7.09
C SER A 150 -6.37 1.44 6.26
N GLY A 151 -6.60 1.71 4.98
CA GLY A 151 -7.05 0.71 4.01
C GLY A 151 -5.93 -0.23 3.55
N LEU A 152 -4.72 -0.06 4.08
CA LEU A 152 -3.53 -0.80 3.66
C LEU A 152 -3.37 -2.11 4.43
N THR A 153 -2.63 -3.02 3.83
CA THR A 153 -2.02 -4.17 4.49
C THR A 153 -0.52 -4.15 4.22
N CYS A 154 0.27 -4.96 4.94
CA CYS A 154 1.69 -5.11 4.60
C CYS A 154 1.84 -5.53 3.11
N SER A 155 0.92 -6.37 2.62
CA SER A 155 0.87 -6.82 1.22
C SER A 155 0.55 -5.72 0.20
N SER A 156 0.07 -4.55 0.63
CA SER A 156 -0.12 -3.39 -0.27
C SER A 156 1.19 -2.86 -0.84
N CYS A 157 2.32 -3.09 -0.15
CA CYS A 157 3.66 -2.71 -0.63
C CYS A 157 4.61 -3.90 -0.72
N HIS A 158 4.48 -4.88 0.17
CA HIS A 158 5.26 -6.11 0.17
C HIS A 158 4.49 -7.20 -0.60
N LEU A 159 4.61 -7.16 -1.92
CA LEU A 159 3.76 -7.94 -2.84
C LEU A 159 3.79 -9.45 -2.56
N ASP A 160 2.64 -10.09 -2.70
CA ASP A 160 2.40 -11.49 -2.30
C ASP A 160 2.88 -11.81 -0.87
N ALA A 161 2.49 -10.98 0.10
CA ALA A 161 2.95 -11.08 1.48
C ALA A 161 4.49 -11.04 1.64
N GLY A 162 5.17 -10.34 0.73
CA GLY A 162 6.63 -10.23 0.68
C GLY A 162 7.34 -11.42 0.05
N LYS A 163 6.61 -12.39 -0.52
CA LYS A 163 7.16 -13.54 -1.24
C LYS A 163 7.48 -13.24 -2.70
N LYS A 164 6.91 -12.17 -3.27
CA LYS A 164 7.31 -11.75 -4.61
C LYS A 164 8.78 -11.36 -4.60
N LYS A 165 9.51 -11.75 -5.65
CA LYS A 165 10.87 -11.33 -5.95
C LYS A 165 10.92 -9.87 -6.42
N ALA A 166 10.38 -9.00 -5.58
CA ALA A 166 10.21 -7.59 -5.80
C ALA A 166 11.41 -6.84 -5.22
N LEU A 167 12.23 -6.24 -6.08
CA LEU A 167 13.27 -5.35 -5.61
C LEU A 167 12.66 -4.26 -4.74
N ALA A 168 13.38 -3.89 -3.68
CA ALA A 168 13.01 -2.80 -2.81
C ALA A 168 11.68 -3.05 -2.05
N SER A 169 11.19 -4.29 -1.97
CA SER A 169 10.04 -4.62 -1.11
C SER A 169 9.87 -6.10 -0.77
N THR A 170 10.80 -6.98 -1.13
CA THR A 170 10.69 -8.40 -0.75
C THR A 170 11.02 -8.59 0.74
N PHE A 171 10.34 -9.53 1.40
CA PHE A 171 10.73 -9.97 2.74
C PHE A 171 11.80 -11.06 2.70
N ILE A 172 12.05 -11.67 1.54
CA ILE A 172 13.07 -12.70 1.37
C ILE A 172 14.44 -12.13 1.76
N GLY A 173 15.12 -12.84 2.66
CA GLY A 173 16.42 -12.44 3.21
C GLY A 173 16.42 -11.15 4.05
N SER A 174 15.26 -10.52 4.31
CA SER A 174 15.21 -9.27 5.07
C SER A 174 15.70 -9.44 6.50
N ALA A 175 15.38 -10.56 7.16
CA ALA A 175 15.79 -10.80 8.55
C ALA A 175 17.31 -10.96 8.70
N ALA A 176 18.01 -11.41 7.64
CA ALA A 176 19.45 -11.63 7.66
C ALA A 176 20.28 -10.32 7.80
N ALA A 177 19.63 -9.17 7.62
CA ALA A 177 20.26 -7.86 7.76
C ALA A 177 20.16 -7.27 9.17
N PHE A 178 19.31 -7.81 10.06
CA PHE A 178 19.01 -7.24 11.38
C PHE A 178 19.70 -8.04 12.52
N PRO A 179 20.08 -7.38 13.64
CA PRO A 179 20.02 -5.93 13.91
C PRO A 179 20.91 -5.10 12.98
N THR A 180 20.57 -3.82 12.80
CA THR A 180 21.20 -2.94 11.79
C THR A 180 21.17 -1.49 12.23
N PHE A 181 22.10 -0.68 11.73
CA PHE A 181 22.04 0.76 11.90
C PHE A 181 20.93 1.38 11.06
N ASN A 182 20.13 2.24 11.68
CA ASN A 182 19.13 3.05 10.99
C ASN A 182 19.49 4.53 11.07
N LEU A 183 19.69 5.15 9.90
CA LEU A 183 19.96 6.57 9.78
C LEU A 183 18.85 7.44 10.37
N ARG A 184 17.58 7.02 10.25
CA ARG A 184 16.41 7.76 10.75
C ARG A 184 16.42 7.83 12.27
N ASP A 185 16.65 6.70 12.92
CA ASP A 185 16.60 6.56 14.38
C ASP A 185 17.96 6.87 15.04
N LYS A 186 19.01 7.05 14.20
CA LYS A 186 20.41 7.30 14.59
C LYS A 186 20.94 6.26 15.57
N GLY A 187 20.53 5.00 15.39
CA GLY A 187 20.83 3.92 16.31
C GLY A 187 20.68 2.54 15.67
N VAL A 188 21.05 1.51 16.44
CA VAL A 188 20.83 0.12 16.04
C VAL A 188 19.38 -0.24 16.35
N ILE A 189 18.68 -0.79 15.36
CA ILE A 189 17.30 -1.24 15.48
C ILE A 189 17.20 -2.75 15.25
N THR A 190 16.19 -3.36 15.87
CA THR A 190 15.83 -4.76 15.64
C THR A 190 14.88 -4.90 14.44
N LEU A 191 14.61 -6.14 14.03
CA LEU A 191 13.55 -6.40 13.04
C LEU A 191 12.16 -6.03 13.60
N MET A 192 11.94 -6.20 14.91
CA MET A 192 10.71 -5.79 15.60
C MET A 192 10.49 -4.28 15.51
N ASP A 193 11.54 -3.49 15.79
CA ASP A 193 11.52 -2.03 15.61
C ASP A 193 11.21 -1.62 14.17
N ARG A 194 11.78 -2.35 13.19
CA ARG A 194 11.51 -2.07 11.78
C ARG A 194 10.04 -2.31 11.43
N VAL A 195 9.45 -3.41 11.90
CA VAL A 195 8.02 -3.71 11.72
C VAL A 195 7.17 -2.64 12.40
N ASN A 196 7.49 -2.26 13.64
CA ASN A 196 6.79 -1.21 14.36
C ASN A 196 6.90 0.16 13.67
N SER A 197 8.05 0.51 13.08
CA SER A 197 8.17 1.71 12.27
C SER A 197 7.27 1.67 11.03
N CYS A 198 6.96 0.50 10.46
CA CYS A 198 6.01 0.37 9.38
C CYS A 198 4.57 0.56 9.87
N PHE A 199 4.21 0.03 11.05
CA PHE A 199 2.91 0.30 11.66
C PHE A 199 2.68 1.79 11.87
N MET A 200 3.64 2.50 12.48
CA MET A 200 3.51 3.93 12.77
C MET A 200 3.39 4.81 11.51
N ARG A 201 3.95 4.37 10.39
CA ARG A 201 4.12 5.21 9.19
C ARG A 201 3.26 4.71 8.03
N SER A 202 3.61 3.55 7.49
CA SER A 202 2.90 2.97 6.36
C SER A 202 1.45 2.63 6.71
N MET A 203 1.20 2.09 7.91
CA MET A 203 -0.15 1.72 8.35
C MET A 203 -0.90 2.85 9.06
N ASN A 204 -0.29 4.04 9.18
CA ASN A 204 -0.81 5.18 9.94
C ASN A 204 -1.32 4.78 11.35
N GLY A 205 -0.64 3.85 11.99
CA GLY A 205 -1.08 3.18 13.20
C GLY A 205 -0.25 3.50 14.43
N THR A 206 -0.37 2.69 15.47
CA THR A 206 0.49 2.75 16.67
C THR A 206 1.39 1.52 16.73
N ARG A 207 2.45 1.58 17.52
CA ARG A 207 3.31 0.40 17.76
C ARG A 207 2.50 -0.79 18.31
N LEU A 208 2.84 -1.99 17.83
CA LEU A 208 2.44 -3.25 18.45
C LEU A 208 3.23 -3.49 19.74
N PRO A 209 2.69 -4.30 20.67
CA PRO A 209 3.45 -4.79 21.81
C PRO A 209 4.72 -5.54 21.44
N GLU A 210 5.85 -5.16 22.04
CA GLU A 210 7.17 -5.71 21.74
C GLU A 210 7.25 -7.23 22.00
N ASN A 211 6.53 -7.71 23.02
CA ASN A 211 6.38 -9.13 23.36
C ASN A 211 4.99 -9.70 22.99
N GLY A 212 4.24 -8.99 22.16
CA GLY A 212 2.89 -9.40 21.75
C GLY A 212 2.90 -10.44 20.64
N GLU A 213 1.90 -11.32 20.67
CA GLU A 213 1.72 -12.39 19.68
C GLU A 213 1.77 -11.87 18.23
N ALA A 214 1.11 -10.75 17.95
CA ALA A 214 1.06 -10.18 16.60
C ALA A 214 2.45 -9.85 16.04
N LEU A 215 3.26 -9.14 16.83
CA LEU A 215 4.60 -8.72 16.41
C LEU A 215 5.54 -9.92 16.29
N THR A 216 5.50 -10.82 17.28
CA THR A 216 6.29 -12.07 17.24
C THR A 216 5.95 -12.92 16.02
N ALA A 217 4.67 -13.03 15.65
CA ALA A 217 4.24 -13.82 14.49
C ALA A 217 4.73 -13.20 13.17
N ILE A 218 4.58 -11.88 12.98
CA ILE A 218 5.08 -11.19 11.79
C ILE A 218 6.60 -11.37 11.65
N VAL A 219 7.35 -11.23 12.75
CA VAL A 219 8.80 -11.41 12.76
C VAL A 219 9.20 -12.86 12.48
N ALA A 220 8.48 -13.84 13.04
CA ALA A 220 8.70 -15.26 12.77
C ALA A 220 8.51 -15.58 11.28
N TYR A 221 7.46 -15.03 10.64
CA TYR A 221 7.22 -15.18 9.22
C TYR A 221 8.33 -14.57 8.34
N ILE A 222 8.73 -13.32 8.60
CA ILE A 222 9.83 -12.67 7.85
C ILE A 222 11.16 -13.42 8.03
N THR A 223 11.41 -13.93 9.25
CA THR A 223 12.59 -14.74 9.56
C THR A 223 12.55 -16.07 8.81
N TRP A 224 11.39 -16.72 8.75
CA TRP A 224 11.20 -17.95 7.96
C TRP A 224 11.48 -17.71 6.47
N LEU A 225 10.98 -16.61 5.89
CA LEU A 225 11.29 -16.23 4.50
C LEU A 225 12.78 -15.94 4.24
N SER A 226 13.58 -15.77 5.29
CA SER A 226 15.02 -15.54 5.22
C SER A 226 15.86 -16.80 5.47
N GLN A 227 15.24 -17.98 5.57
CA GLN A 227 15.95 -19.24 5.78
C GLN A 227 16.97 -19.52 4.68
N GLY A 228 18.16 -19.98 5.09
CA GLY A 228 19.26 -20.29 4.16
C GLY A 228 20.06 -19.08 3.69
N VAL A 229 19.61 -17.85 3.97
CA VAL A 229 20.37 -16.63 3.67
C VAL A 229 21.39 -16.40 4.79
N PRO A 230 22.70 -16.29 4.49
CA PRO A 230 23.70 -15.97 5.50
C PRO A 230 23.42 -14.63 6.18
N ILE A 231 23.53 -14.60 7.50
CA ILE A 231 23.42 -13.34 8.25
C ILE A 231 24.56 -12.41 7.82
N LYS A 232 24.18 -11.23 7.33
CA LYS A 232 25.08 -10.16 6.93
C LYS A 232 24.47 -8.84 7.39
N MET A 233 24.78 -8.47 8.64
CA MET A 233 24.32 -7.22 9.22
C MET A 233 24.78 -6.03 8.37
N ASN A 234 23.89 -5.07 8.20
CA ASN A 234 24.18 -3.86 7.43
C ASN A 234 24.51 -2.70 8.39
N ALA A 235 25.74 -2.19 8.31
CA ALA A 235 26.21 -1.10 9.17
C ALA A 235 25.78 0.29 8.69
N GLU A 236 25.28 0.40 7.46
CA GLU A 236 24.96 1.69 6.83
C GLU A 236 23.45 1.93 6.79
N ARG A 237 22.67 0.88 6.47
CA ARG A 237 21.24 1.02 6.16
C ARG A 237 20.44 -0.20 6.61
N ALA A 238 19.21 0.03 7.07
CA ALA A 238 18.30 -1.03 7.50
C ALA A 238 17.62 -1.78 6.33
N VAL A 239 18.42 -2.35 5.43
CA VAL A 239 17.98 -3.12 4.25
C VAL A 239 18.88 -4.34 4.02
N SER A 240 18.30 -5.44 3.52
CA SER A 240 19.05 -6.61 3.06
C SER A 240 19.66 -6.39 1.68
N SER A 241 20.58 -7.28 1.28
CA SER A 241 21.20 -7.27 -0.06
C SER A 241 20.23 -7.48 -1.21
N TYR A 242 18.99 -7.90 -0.94
CA TYR A 242 17.93 -8.03 -1.96
C TYR A 242 17.04 -6.77 -2.05
N ASN A 243 17.25 -5.80 -1.15
CA ASN A 243 16.47 -4.58 -1.03
C ASN A 243 17.36 -3.31 -1.02
N ASP A 244 18.64 -3.44 -1.35
CA ASP A 244 19.63 -2.36 -1.35
C ASP A 244 19.57 -1.46 -2.58
N ALA A 245 18.79 -1.83 -3.60
CA ALA A 245 18.45 -1.02 -4.77
C ALA A 245 17.73 0.30 -4.44
N PHE A 246 17.43 0.58 -3.15
CA PHE A 246 16.90 1.86 -2.71
C PHE A 246 17.96 2.91 -2.42
N ALA A 247 17.78 4.18 -2.77
CA ALA A 247 16.87 4.66 -3.80
C ALA A 247 17.62 4.67 -5.14
N ASN A 248 16.92 4.54 -6.27
CA ASN A 248 17.54 4.60 -7.59
C ASN A 248 18.29 5.94 -7.74
N PRO A 249 19.63 5.93 -7.94
CA PRO A 249 20.43 7.15 -8.01
C PRO A 249 20.09 8.00 -9.25
N ARG A 250 19.58 7.40 -10.33
CA ARG A 250 19.18 8.11 -11.55
C ARG A 250 17.91 8.94 -11.30
N ILE A 251 16.91 8.35 -10.62
CA ILE A 251 15.72 9.08 -10.14
C ILE A 251 16.12 10.16 -9.14
N LYS A 252 17.05 9.87 -8.22
CA LYS A 252 17.55 10.87 -7.27
C LYS A 252 18.18 12.05 -7.99
N ALA A 253 19.01 11.81 -9.00
CA ALA A 253 19.66 12.87 -9.78
C ALA A 253 18.64 13.75 -10.52
N LEU A 254 17.51 13.20 -10.99
CA LEU A 254 16.41 13.98 -11.55
C LEU A 254 15.71 14.82 -10.47
N ALA A 255 15.40 14.22 -9.32
CA ALA A 255 14.74 14.92 -8.22
C ALA A 255 15.60 16.06 -7.65
N ASP A 256 16.91 15.86 -7.49
CA ASP A 256 17.86 16.88 -7.03
C ASP A 256 17.93 18.10 -7.98
N LYS A 257 17.63 17.88 -9.28
CA LYS A 257 17.52 18.94 -10.29
C LYS A 257 16.15 19.61 -10.33
N GLY A 258 15.21 19.23 -9.45
CA GLY A 258 13.84 19.73 -9.46
C GLY A 258 13.02 19.25 -10.67
N ALA A 259 13.40 18.13 -11.29
CA ALA A 259 12.76 17.66 -12.52
C ALA A 259 11.38 17.00 -12.32
N ALA A 260 10.88 16.90 -11.09
CA ALA A 260 9.58 16.29 -10.83
C ALA A 260 8.44 17.14 -11.42
N ASN A 261 7.64 16.55 -12.31
CA ASN A 261 6.54 17.21 -12.98
C ASN A 261 5.18 16.62 -12.56
N VAL A 262 4.50 17.32 -11.65
CA VAL A 262 3.18 16.91 -11.12
C VAL A 262 2.10 16.86 -12.20
N ALA A 263 2.11 17.79 -13.16
CA ALA A 263 1.10 17.83 -14.22
C ALA A 263 1.25 16.65 -15.19
N ASN A 264 2.48 16.33 -15.59
CA ASN A 264 2.75 15.13 -16.38
C ASN A 264 2.45 13.85 -15.58
N GLY A 265 2.77 13.86 -14.29
CA GLY A 265 2.46 12.77 -13.37
C GLY A 265 0.98 12.45 -13.28
N GLN A 266 0.12 13.47 -13.32
CA GLN A 266 -1.33 13.28 -13.38
C GLN A 266 -1.75 12.51 -14.64
N VAL A 267 -1.29 12.96 -15.81
CA VAL A 267 -1.61 12.31 -17.10
C VAL A 267 -1.16 10.85 -17.11
N LEU A 268 0.07 10.59 -16.62
CA LEU A 268 0.61 9.25 -16.53
C LEU A 268 -0.16 8.37 -15.53
N TYR A 269 -0.57 8.94 -14.39
CA TYR A 269 -1.37 8.23 -13.38
C TYR A 269 -2.74 7.84 -13.94
N GLU A 270 -3.43 8.77 -14.59
CA GLU A 270 -4.72 8.52 -15.23
C GLU A 270 -4.61 7.40 -16.28
N ALA A 271 -3.55 7.42 -17.10
CA ALA A 271 -3.35 6.44 -18.15
C ALA A 271 -2.91 5.04 -17.66
N LYS A 272 -2.16 4.96 -16.54
CA LYS A 272 -1.47 3.72 -16.14
C LYS A 272 -1.90 3.16 -14.78
N CYS A 273 -2.54 3.96 -13.93
CA CYS A 273 -2.77 3.63 -12.52
C CYS A 273 -4.24 3.71 -12.11
N ALA A 274 -5.00 4.67 -12.65
CA ALA A 274 -6.35 4.98 -12.19
C ALA A 274 -7.34 3.82 -12.35
N THR A 275 -7.18 2.95 -13.35
CA THR A 275 -8.03 1.75 -13.52
C THR A 275 -8.00 0.83 -12.29
N CYS A 276 -6.85 0.75 -11.60
CA CYS A 276 -6.67 -0.09 -10.42
C CYS A 276 -6.81 0.70 -9.11
N HIS A 277 -6.28 1.92 -9.06
CA HIS A 277 -6.21 2.71 -7.82
C HIS A 277 -7.34 3.74 -7.67
N GLY A 278 -8.23 3.86 -8.67
CA GLY A 278 -9.26 4.89 -8.73
C GLY A 278 -8.71 6.23 -9.22
N VAL A 279 -9.55 7.04 -9.87
CA VAL A 279 -9.16 8.39 -10.31
C VAL A 279 -8.82 9.28 -9.11
N GLY A 280 -9.53 9.08 -7.99
CA GLY A 280 -9.31 9.75 -6.73
C GLY A 280 -8.31 9.06 -5.81
N GLY A 281 -7.60 8.02 -6.29
CA GLY A 281 -6.57 7.29 -5.52
C GLY A 281 -7.10 6.54 -4.30
N GLU A 282 -8.41 6.34 -4.22
CA GLU A 282 -9.13 5.70 -3.11
C GLU A 282 -8.90 4.19 -3.02
N GLY A 283 -8.36 3.58 -4.08
CA GLY A 283 -8.25 2.14 -4.24
C GLY A 283 -9.58 1.51 -4.63
N VAL A 284 -9.60 0.75 -5.73
CA VAL A 284 -10.79 0.03 -6.20
C VAL A 284 -10.50 -1.47 -6.35
N SER A 285 -11.53 -2.32 -6.29
CA SER A 285 -11.41 -3.76 -6.55
C SER A 285 -10.33 -4.49 -5.72
N GLY A 286 -10.17 -4.10 -4.45
CA GLY A 286 -9.17 -4.68 -3.54
C GLY A 286 -7.75 -4.11 -3.66
N MET A 287 -7.53 -3.13 -4.53
CA MET A 287 -6.26 -2.40 -4.62
C MET A 287 -6.16 -1.32 -3.55
N PRO A 288 -4.95 -1.01 -3.06
CA PRO A 288 -4.78 -0.09 -1.96
C PRO A 288 -5.01 1.38 -2.36
N PRO A 289 -5.48 2.23 -1.42
CA PRO A 289 -5.48 3.68 -1.59
C PRO A 289 -4.04 4.20 -1.66
N VAL A 290 -3.76 5.08 -2.61
CA VAL A 290 -2.43 5.66 -2.86
C VAL A 290 -2.24 7.06 -2.24
N TRP A 291 -3.35 7.71 -1.87
CA TRP A 291 -3.39 8.92 -1.05
C TRP A 291 -4.75 8.99 -0.30
N GLY A 292 -5.02 10.10 0.38
CA GLY A 292 -6.22 10.28 1.18
C GLY A 292 -6.10 9.69 2.60
N PRO A 293 -7.15 9.80 3.42
CA PRO A 293 -7.09 9.48 4.85
C PRO A 293 -6.80 8.00 5.16
N ARG A 294 -7.12 7.11 4.21
CA ARG A 294 -6.93 5.66 4.35
C ARG A 294 -5.59 5.15 3.81
N SER A 295 -4.74 6.02 3.27
CA SER A 295 -3.43 5.64 2.74
C SER A 295 -2.32 5.76 3.79
N TYR A 296 -1.06 5.62 3.36
CA TYR A 296 0.11 5.81 4.20
C TYR A 296 0.30 7.28 4.56
N ASN A 297 0.81 7.56 5.77
CA ASN A 297 1.03 8.92 6.23
C ASN A 297 2.33 9.54 5.67
N ALA A 298 2.51 10.84 5.91
CA ALA A 298 3.66 11.61 5.42
C ALA A 298 5.03 11.12 5.95
N GLY A 299 5.06 10.27 6.98
CA GLY A 299 6.28 9.68 7.54
C GLY A 299 6.73 8.39 6.85
N ALA A 300 5.92 7.82 5.95
CA ALA A 300 6.21 6.58 5.23
C ALA A 300 7.26 6.79 4.13
N GLY A 301 8.01 5.72 3.79
CA GLY A 301 9.01 5.79 2.72
C GLY A 301 8.41 6.17 1.37
N ASN A 302 7.22 5.68 1.04
CA ASN A 302 6.52 6.01 -0.21
C ASN A 302 6.07 7.47 -0.31
N ALA A 303 5.98 8.19 0.82
CA ALA A 303 5.71 9.64 0.82
C ALA A 303 6.94 10.47 0.41
N ASN A 304 8.12 9.85 0.26
CA ASN A 304 9.29 10.47 -0.35
C ASN A 304 9.32 10.17 -1.85
N ASN A 305 9.40 11.22 -2.69
CA ASN A 305 9.33 11.06 -4.15
C ASN A 305 10.39 10.13 -4.73
N VAL A 306 11.62 10.14 -4.21
CA VAL A 306 12.70 9.29 -4.75
C VAL A 306 12.49 7.83 -4.36
N GLN A 307 12.17 7.57 -3.08
CA GLN A 307 11.93 6.21 -2.59
C GLN A 307 10.65 5.61 -3.20
N GLY A 308 9.55 6.37 -3.20
CA GLY A 308 8.29 5.97 -3.82
C GLY A 308 8.45 5.69 -5.31
N ALA A 309 9.14 6.57 -6.05
CA ALA A 309 9.36 6.38 -7.49
C ALA A 309 10.25 5.17 -7.79
N THR A 310 11.26 4.90 -6.95
CA THR A 310 12.06 3.67 -7.07
C THR A 310 11.18 2.44 -6.92
N TRP A 311 10.29 2.42 -5.92
CA TRP A 311 9.38 1.30 -5.71
C TRP A 311 8.39 1.15 -6.86
N VAL A 312 7.78 2.25 -7.33
CA VAL A 312 6.84 2.29 -8.45
C VAL A 312 7.51 1.78 -9.73
N GLN A 313 8.73 2.21 -10.02
CA GLN A 313 9.47 1.77 -11.22
C GLN A 313 9.67 0.25 -11.26
N PHE A 314 10.01 -0.36 -10.13
CA PHE A 314 10.35 -1.78 -10.07
C PHE A 314 9.12 -2.68 -9.93
N ASN A 315 8.00 -2.17 -9.44
CA ASN A 315 6.89 -3.02 -9.01
C ASN A 315 5.54 -2.66 -9.64
N MET A 316 5.46 -1.55 -10.38
CA MET A 316 4.24 -1.08 -11.00
C MET A 316 4.43 -0.77 -12.49
N PRO A 317 3.37 -0.93 -13.30
CA PRO A 317 2.11 -1.61 -12.95
C PRO A 317 2.29 -3.14 -12.76
N PRO A 318 1.38 -3.85 -12.07
CA PRO A 318 1.48 -5.29 -11.91
C PRO A 318 1.45 -6.00 -13.29
N GLY A 319 2.39 -6.90 -13.54
CA GLY A 319 2.58 -7.54 -14.86
C GLY A 319 3.32 -6.66 -15.89
N GLY A 320 3.61 -5.40 -15.53
CA GLY A 320 4.44 -4.47 -16.28
C GLY A 320 5.59 -3.93 -15.44
N GLU A 321 6.15 -4.74 -14.55
CA GLU A 321 7.29 -4.37 -13.72
C GLU A 321 8.50 -3.98 -14.58
N PHE A 322 9.29 -3.00 -14.12
CA PHE A 322 10.48 -2.50 -14.82
C PHE A 322 10.19 -1.91 -16.22
N THR A 323 8.99 -1.35 -16.43
CA THR A 323 8.63 -0.70 -17.71
C THR A 323 8.59 0.82 -17.64
N LEU A 324 8.49 1.41 -16.44
CA LEU A 324 8.44 2.85 -16.27
C LEU A 324 9.86 3.46 -16.32
N GLY A 325 10.06 4.44 -17.19
CA GLY A 325 11.29 5.23 -17.21
C GLY A 325 11.48 6.04 -15.93
N ASP A 326 12.72 6.44 -15.63
CA ASP A 326 13.06 7.18 -14.40
C ASP A 326 12.19 8.43 -14.20
N GLN A 327 12.01 9.22 -15.27
CA GLN A 327 11.20 10.44 -15.24
C GLN A 327 9.70 10.14 -15.03
N GLN A 328 9.18 9.09 -15.70
CA GLN A 328 7.78 8.70 -15.56
C GLN A 328 7.47 8.28 -14.11
N ALA A 329 8.34 7.46 -13.51
CA ALA A 329 8.18 7.02 -12.13
C ALA A 329 8.25 8.20 -11.14
N LEU A 330 9.18 9.14 -11.36
CA LEU A 330 9.30 10.36 -10.56
C LEU A 330 8.04 11.23 -10.66
N ASP A 331 7.54 11.46 -11.87
CA ASP A 331 6.38 12.30 -12.12
C ASP A 331 5.10 11.69 -11.52
N ILE A 332 4.84 10.41 -11.77
CA ILE A 332 3.69 9.68 -11.19
C ILE A 332 3.72 9.79 -9.66
N THR A 333 4.89 9.54 -9.05
CA THR A 333 5.02 9.57 -7.58
C THR A 333 4.88 10.99 -7.04
N ALA A 334 5.45 11.99 -7.73
CA ALA A 334 5.29 13.39 -7.36
C ALA A 334 3.82 13.83 -7.41
N TYR A 335 3.07 13.38 -8.41
CA TYR A 335 1.63 13.57 -8.47
C TYR A 335 0.92 12.91 -7.28
N MET A 336 1.17 11.63 -7.01
CA MET A 336 0.59 10.91 -5.86
C MET A 336 0.90 11.60 -4.52
N ASN A 337 2.12 12.11 -4.35
CA ASN A 337 2.56 12.76 -3.11
C ASN A 337 2.18 14.24 -3.02
N SER A 338 1.68 14.85 -4.10
CA SER A 338 1.07 16.18 -4.06
C SER A 338 -0.34 16.17 -3.44
N LYS A 339 -0.95 14.99 -3.30
CA LYS A 339 -2.31 14.82 -2.78
C LYS A 339 -2.34 14.76 -1.24
N PRO A 340 -3.47 15.13 -0.61
CA PRO A 340 -3.62 15.06 0.84
C PRO A 340 -3.43 13.65 1.40
N ARG A 341 -2.78 13.54 2.56
CA ARG A 341 -2.61 12.31 3.33
C ARG A 341 -2.45 12.64 4.82
N PRO A 342 -2.56 11.67 5.74
CA PRO A 342 -2.34 11.91 7.16
C PRO A 342 -0.93 12.46 7.42
N ALA A 343 -0.83 13.41 8.36
CA ALA A 343 0.46 13.88 8.87
C ALA A 343 1.13 12.77 9.69
N PHE A 344 2.44 12.90 9.92
CA PHE A 344 3.17 12.01 10.82
C PHE A 344 3.79 12.82 11.95
N VAL A 345 3.36 12.54 13.17
CA VAL A 345 3.92 13.07 14.41
C VAL A 345 4.24 11.89 15.30
N GLU A 346 5.53 11.61 15.49
CA GLU A 346 6.00 10.36 16.10
C GLU A 346 5.33 10.01 17.44
N ASN A 347 5.17 11.02 18.31
CA ASN A 347 4.57 10.84 19.63
C ASN A 347 3.11 10.37 19.58
N ASP A 348 2.36 10.66 18.52
CA ASP A 348 0.97 10.23 18.37
C ASP A 348 0.86 8.73 18.06
N HIS A 349 1.97 8.13 17.62
CA HIS A 349 2.06 6.72 17.24
C HIS A 349 2.76 5.85 18.30
N LEU A 350 3.32 6.48 19.34
CA LEU A 350 3.87 5.79 20.50
C LEU A 350 2.75 5.40 21.47
N PRO A 351 2.92 4.33 22.25
CA PRO A 351 1.94 4.01 23.27
C PRO A 351 1.82 5.12 24.31
N ARG A 352 0.61 5.37 24.81
CA ARG A 352 0.39 6.32 25.92
C ARG A 352 1.15 5.83 27.16
N SER A 353 1.80 6.76 27.86
CA SER A 353 2.54 6.46 29.09
C SER A 353 1.67 5.69 30.10
N GLY A 354 2.20 4.60 30.66
CA GLY A 354 1.50 3.76 31.63
C GLY A 354 0.94 2.44 31.09
N VAL A 355 0.95 2.22 29.77
CA VAL A 355 0.70 0.88 29.21
C VAL A 355 2.04 0.14 29.20
N GLY A 356 2.22 -0.78 30.16
CA GLY A 356 3.48 -1.46 30.41
C GLY A 356 3.95 -2.33 29.25
N TYR A 357 4.77 -1.76 28.37
CA TYR A 357 5.60 -2.50 27.43
C TYR A 357 6.93 -2.82 28.13
N GLY A 358 6.90 -3.84 28.99
CA GLY A 358 8.08 -4.46 29.60
C GLY A 358 8.82 -3.61 30.65
N GLY A 359 8.43 -3.76 31.93
CA GLY A 359 9.24 -3.38 33.08
C GLY A 359 9.58 -1.88 33.24
N PRO A 360 10.10 -1.46 34.41
CA PRO A 360 10.36 -0.05 34.70
C PRO A 360 11.55 0.57 33.93
N GLU A 361 12.18 -0.13 32.99
CA GLU A 361 13.39 0.40 32.34
C GLU A 361 13.72 -0.23 30.97
N ILE A 362 12.73 -0.58 30.12
CA ILE A 362 13.03 -0.62 28.69
C ILE A 362 13.08 0.83 28.22
N VAL A 363 14.26 1.43 28.36
CA VAL A 363 14.61 2.69 27.72
C VAL A 363 14.48 2.44 26.22
N TYR A 364 13.43 2.98 25.62
CA TYR A 364 13.39 3.18 24.18
C TYR A 364 14.66 3.96 23.83
N HIS A 365 15.70 3.30 23.32
CA HIS A 365 16.86 3.98 22.73
C HIS A 365 16.49 4.60 21.38
N TYR A 366 15.27 5.14 21.25
CA TYR A 366 14.94 6.09 20.21
C TYR A 366 15.66 7.39 20.56
N GLY A 367 16.78 7.64 19.88
CA GLY A 367 17.42 8.94 19.92
C GLY A 367 18.21 9.30 21.18
N ARG A 368 18.67 8.34 22.02
CA ARG A 368 19.77 8.69 22.93
C ARG A 368 21.01 8.91 22.08
N ALA A 369 21.34 10.18 21.84
CA ALA A 369 22.63 10.54 21.27
C ALA A 369 23.71 9.87 22.12
N PHE A 370 24.61 9.11 21.48
CA PHE A 370 25.77 8.55 22.15
C PHE A 370 26.50 9.68 22.90
N THR A 371 26.65 9.49 24.21
CA THR A 371 27.36 10.43 25.05
C THR A 371 28.84 10.46 24.64
N ASP A 372 29.57 11.49 25.03
CA ASP A 372 31.01 11.53 24.75
C ASP A 372 31.77 10.39 25.43
N ALA A 373 31.22 9.84 26.53
CA ALA A 373 31.70 8.61 27.16
C ALA A 373 31.50 7.36 26.27
N ASP A 374 30.36 7.26 25.57
CA ASP A 374 30.10 6.16 24.63
C ASP A 374 30.95 6.26 23.35
N LYS A 375 31.38 7.49 22.98
CA LYS A 375 32.30 7.71 21.85
C LYS A 375 33.74 7.36 22.21
N ALA A 376 34.14 7.59 23.47
CA ALA A 376 35.49 7.33 23.96
C ALA A 376 35.86 5.83 24.03
N THR A 377 34.87 4.94 24.04
CA THR A 377 35.06 3.47 24.06
C THR A 377 34.94 2.82 22.68
N ARG A 378 34.76 3.59 21.61
CA ARG A 378 34.71 3.04 20.24
C ARG A 378 36.08 2.53 19.82
N VAL A 379 36.12 1.30 19.34
CA VAL A 379 37.20 0.84 18.48
C VAL A 379 37.16 1.74 17.23
N PRO A 380 38.23 2.47 16.90
CA PRO A 380 38.27 3.27 15.68
C PRO A 380 38.00 2.35 14.48
N ALA A 381 37.29 2.86 13.47
CA ALA A 381 37.14 2.14 12.22
C ALA A 381 38.55 1.82 11.67
N PRO A 382 38.80 0.59 11.18
CA PRO A 382 40.09 0.19 10.64
C PRO A 382 40.48 0.99 9.40
#